data_AF-A0A5J5TFW3-F1
#
_entry.id   AF-A0A5J5TFW3-F1
#
_cell.length_a   1.000
_cell.length_b   1.000
_cell.length_c   1.000
_cell.angle_alpha   90.00
_cell.angle_beta   90.00
_cell.angle_gamma   90.00
#
_symmetry.space_group_name_H-M   'P 1'
#
loop_
_entity.id
_entity.type
_entity.pdbx_description
1 polymer ?
#
loop_
_entity_poly.entity_id
_entity_poly.type
_entity_poly.pdbx_seq_one_letter_code
_entity_poly.pdbx_strand_id
1 'polypeptide(L)'
;MTMEKQYLDWVLVPMGILLMVAYHVWLLYRILKHPTKTVIGVNAINRRFWVQAMMEEASKNGVLAVQTFRNNIMASTLLASTAIMLSSLIAVLMTNGKGDRSSWFIFGDESDLAFSIKFFSILVCFLVAFLLNLQSIRYYSHASILINVPVKKMSHHHHHHHLTVEYVANTVNRGSYFWSLGLRAFYFSFPLFLWIFGPLPMFFCCIALVFMLYFLDVTFQFGWAVGVVNDNGHNGDEELGGSVRS
;
A
#
# COMPACT_ATOMS: atom_id res chain seq x y z
N MET A 1 40.08 2.24 12.74
CA MET A 1 38.89 3.10 12.48
C MET A 1 38.28 2.92 11.09
N THR A 2 39.04 2.75 9.99
CA THR A 2 38.46 2.49 8.64
C THR A 2 37.88 1.07 8.49
N MET A 3 38.57 0.06 9.03
CA MET A 3 38.11 -1.35 8.98
C MET A 3 36.80 -1.58 9.76
N GLU A 4 36.63 -0.95 10.92
CA GLU A 4 35.37 -1.03 11.69
C GLU A 4 34.20 -0.36 10.97
N LYS A 5 34.43 0.77 10.29
CA LYS A 5 33.39 1.47 9.52
C LYS A 5 32.93 0.66 8.31
N GLN A 6 33.86 0.05 7.58
CA GLN A 6 33.54 -0.85 6.46
C GLN A 6 32.82 -2.11 6.95
N TYR A 7 33.24 -2.72 8.06
CA TYR A 7 32.52 -3.86 8.64
C TYR A 7 31.11 -3.49 9.08
N LEU A 8 30.93 -2.30 9.67
CA LEU A 8 29.63 -1.79 10.04
C LEU A 8 28.73 -1.60 8.81
N ASP A 9 29.23 -1.01 7.73
CA ASP A 9 28.51 -0.89 6.44
C ASP A 9 28.09 -2.27 5.89
N TRP A 10 29.01 -3.24 5.91
CA TRP A 10 28.78 -4.60 5.40
C TRP A 10 27.79 -5.42 6.23
N VAL A 11 27.59 -5.11 7.51
CA VAL A 11 26.66 -5.83 8.37
C VAL A 11 25.32 -5.09 8.50
N LEU A 12 25.34 -3.77 8.72
CA LEU A 12 24.13 -2.98 8.99
C LEU A 12 23.25 -2.85 7.74
N VAL A 13 23.84 -2.69 6.56
CA VAL A 13 23.07 -2.50 5.31
C VAL A 13 22.32 -3.79 4.93
N PRO A 14 22.96 -4.96 4.84
CA PRO A 14 22.22 -6.20 4.59
C PRO A 14 21.25 -6.54 5.70
N MET A 15 21.57 -6.26 6.96
CA MET A 15 20.65 -6.47 8.09
C MET A 15 19.40 -5.58 7.98
N GLY A 16 19.57 -4.30 7.64
CA GLY A 16 18.44 -3.37 7.44
C GLY A 16 17.56 -3.77 6.27
N ILE A 17 18.16 -4.16 5.13
CA ILE A 17 17.43 -4.68 3.97
C ILE A 17 16.72 -5.99 4.34
N LEU A 18 17.40 -6.92 5.01
CA LEU A 18 16.83 -8.20 5.43
C LEU A 18 15.65 -7.99 6.37
N LEU A 19 15.75 -7.06 7.32
CA LEU A 19 14.67 -6.71 8.25
C LEU A 19 13.44 -6.17 7.50
N MET A 20 13.65 -5.30 6.51
CA MET A 20 12.56 -4.79 5.66
C MET A 20 11.94 -5.89 4.80
N VAL A 21 12.75 -6.76 4.17
CA VAL A 21 12.28 -7.88 3.36
C VAL A 21 11.52 -8.88 4.22
N ALA A 22 12.06 -9.25 5.38
CA ALA A 22 11.42 -10.16 6.33
C ALA A 22 10.07 -9.62 6.81
N TYR A 23 9.96 -8.31 7.08
CA TYR A 23 8.68 -7.68 7.40
C TYR A 23 7.66 -7.84 6.26
N HIS A 24 8.06 -7.54 5.02
CA HIS A 24 7.16 -7.64 3.87
C HIS A 24 6.78 -9.09 3.54
N VAL A 25 7.70 -10.04 3.69
CA VAL A 25 7.43 -11.48 3.55
C VAL A 25 6.48 -11.97 4.64
N TRP A 26 6.69 -11.57 5.89
CA TRP A 26 5.79 -11.88 7.00
C TRP A 26 4.40 -11.28 6.78
N LEU A 27 4.33 -10.03 6.33
CA LEU A 27 3.09 -9.36 5.99
C LEU A 27 2.36 -10.07 4.85
N LEU A 28 3.06 -10.43 3.78
CA LEU A 28 2.51 -11.19 2.66
C LEU A 28 1.98 -12.55 3.13
N TYR A 29 2.74 -13.27 3.94
CA TYR A 29 2.32 -14.53 4.55
C TYR A 29 1.06 -14.37 5.40
N ARG A 30 0.99 -13.31 6.22
CA ARG A 30 -0.18 -12.98 7.04
C ARG A 30 -1.40 -12.65 6.20
N ILE A 31 -1.24 -11.89 5.11
CA ILE A 31 -2.33 -11.55 4.18
C ILE A 31 -2.86 -12.81 3.50
N LEU A 32 -1.98 -13.71 3.05
CA LEU A 32 -2.35 -14.94 2.35
C LEU A 32 -3.00 -15.96 3.29
N LYS A 33 -2.44 -16.16 4.49
CA LYS A 33 -2.90 -17.21 5.42
C LYS A 33 -4.03 -16.76 6.34
N HIS A 34 -4.12 -15.47 6.66
CA HIS A 34 -5.13 -14.90 7.55
C HIS A 34 -5.67 -13.56 7.03
N PRO A 35 -6.40 -13.55 5.89
CA PRO A 35 -6.91 -12.32 5.28
C PRO A 35 -7.79 -11.50 6.22
N THR A 36 -8.58 -12.14 7.10
CA THR A 36 -9.45 -11.47 8.07
C THR A 36 -8.73 -10.83 9.26
N LYS A 37 -7.45 -11.15 9.48
CA LYS A 37 -6.61 -10.59 10.55
C LYS A 37 -5.58 -9.59 10.02
N THR A 38 -5.88 -8.93 8.90
CA THR A 38 -5.04 -7.88 8.31
C THR A 38 -5.92 -6.75 7.80
N VAL A 39 -5.47 -5.50 7.97
CA VAL A 39 -6.20 -4.31 7.48
C VAL A 39 -6.42 -4.39 5.98
N ILE A 40 -5.42 -4.87 5.23
CA ILE A 40 -5.50 -5.04 3.79
C ILE A 40 -6.61 -6.02 3.40
N GLY A 41 -6.72 -7.16 4.09
CA GLY A 41 -7.73 -8.16 3.79
C GLY A 41 -9.13 -7.76 4.25
N VAL A 42 -9.28 -7.16 5.43
CA VAL A 42 -10.57 -6.60 5.91
C VAL A 42 -11.06 -5.51 4.96
N ASN A 43 -10.18 -4.58 4.56
CA ASN A 43 -10.53 -3.52 3.62
C ASN A 43 -10.87 -4.09 2.23
N ALA A 44 -10.25 -5.20 1.82
CA ALA A 44 -10.61 -5.89 0.57
C ALA A 44 -12.00 -6.53 0.64
N ILE A 45 -12.38 -7.09 1.79
CA ILE A 45 -13.73 -7.63 2.03
C ILE A 45 -14.75 -6.49 2.05
N ASN A 46 -14.50 -5.43 2.81
CA ASN A 46 -15.39 -4.25 2.87
C ASN A 46 -15.58 -3.61 1.50
N ARG A 47 -14.52 -3.52 0.68
CA ARG A 47 -14.65 -3.06 -0.71
C ARG A 47 -15.50 -3.99 -1.58
N ARG A 48 -15.47 -5.31 -1.36
CA ARG A 48 -16.36 -6.24 -2.08
C ARG A 48 -17.82 -5.95 -1.76
N PHE A 49 -18.17 -5.82 -0.48
CA PHE A 49 -19.53 -5.47 -0.04
C PHE A 49 -19.95 -4.09 -0.54
N TRP A 50 -19.04 -3.11 -0.48
CA TRP A 50 -19.31 -1.77 -1.00
C TRP A 50 -19.59 -1.79 -2.51
N VAL A 51 -18.81 -2.52 -3.31
CA VAL A 51 -19.08 -2.66 -4.76
C VAL A 51 -20.44 -3.32 -5.01
N GLN A 52 -20.80 -4.36 -4.25
CA GLN A 52 -22.13 -4.99 -4.34
C GLN A 52 -23.25 -3.97 -4.08
N ALA A 53 -23.16 -3.22 -2.98
CA ALA A 53 -24.15 -2.19 -2.64
C ALA A 53 -24.22 -1.06 -3.69
N MET A 54 -23.08 -0.64 -4.25
CA MET A 54 -23.05 0.39 -5.30
C MET A 54 -23.70 -0.10 -6.60
N MET A 55 -23.55 -1.38 -6.95
CA MET A 55 -24.10 -1.96 -8.18
C MET A 55 -25.59 -2.32 -8.08
N GLU A 56 -26.10 -2.64 -6.89
CA GLU A 56 -27.54 -2.88 -6.67
C GLU A 56 -28.40 -1.65 -7.01
N GLU A 57 -27.90 -0.47 -6.64
CA GLU A 57 -28.50 0.84 -6.89
C GLU A 57 -27.68 1.69 -7.88
N ALA A 58 -27.17 1.09 -8.96
CA ALA A 58 -26.26 1.75 -9.90
C ALA A 58 -26.79 3.10 -10.47
N SER A 59 -28.11 3.26 -10.62
CA SER A 59 -28.72 4.51 -11.12
C SER A 59 -28.62 5.69 -10.15
N LYS A 60 -28.49 5.42 -8.84
CA LYS A 60 -28.38 6.43 -7.79
C LYS A 60 -26.93 6.59 -7.32
N ASN A 61 -26.22 5.48 -7.19
CA ASN A 61 -24.91 5.42 -6.54
C ASN A 61 -23.73 5.37 -7.53
N GLY A 62 -23.98 5.21 -8.83
CA GLY A 62 -22.93 5.13 -9.86
C GLY A 62 -22.01 6.35 -9.89
N VAL A 63 -22.55 7.56 -9.70
CA VAL A 63 -21.77 8.80 -9.65
C VAL A 63 -20.81 8.81 -8.45
N LEU A 64 -21.29 8.41 -7.27
CA LEU A 64 -20.47 8.32 -6.06
C LEU A 64 -19.33 7.31 -6.24
N ALA A 65 -19.61 6.16 -6.87
CA ALA A 65 -18.61 5.15 -7.15
C ALA A 65 -17.53 5.65 -8.12
N VAL A 66 -17.92 6.29 -9.22
CA VAL A 66 -16.98 6.92 -10.18
C VAL A 66 -16.14 7.98 -9.52
N GLN A 67 -16.75 8.84 -8.70
CA GLN A 67 -16.05 9.90 -8.00
C GLN A 67 -15.01 9.33 -7.02
N THR A 68 -15.35 8.25 -6.31
CA THR A 68 -14.42 7.53 -5.44
C THR A 68 -13.23 6.98 -6.23
N PHE A 69 -13.47 6.35 -7.37
CA PHE A 69 -12.38 5.87 -8.23
C PHE A 69 -11.55 6.99 -8.82
N ARG A 70 -12.16 8.12 -9.21
CA ARG A 70 -11.44 9.30 -9.68
C ARG A 70 -10.51 9.88 -8.60
N ASN A 71 -10.96 9.93 -7.34
CA ASN A 71 -10.12 10.36 -6.23
C ASN A 71 -8.91 9.43 -6.05
N ASN A 72 -9.15 8.10 -6.10
CA ASN A 72 -8.06 7.12 -6.02
C ASN A 72 -7.10 7.22 -7.22
N ILE A 73 -7.60 7.44 -8.44
CA ILE A 73 -6.77 7.67 -9.63
C ILE A 73 -5.93 8.93 -9.44
N MET A 74 -6.50 10.02 -8.93
CA MET A 74 -5.78 11.26 -8.64
C MET A 74 -4.66 11.02 -7.63
N ALA A 75 -4.93 10.33 -6.52
CA ALA A 75 -3.92 9.97 -5.53
C ALA A 75 -2.79 9.10 -6.13
N SER A 76 -3.13 8.06 -6.90
CA SER A 76 -2.13 7.23 -7.59
C SER A 76 -1.31 8.05 -8.62
N THR A 77 -1.94 9.01 -9.29
CA THR A 77 -1.27 9.90 -10.26
C THR A 77 -0.27 10.81 -9.57
N LEU A 78 -0.65 11.44 -8.45
CA LEU A 78 0.25 12.27 -7.65
C LEU A 78 1.48 11.48 -7.18
N LEU A 79 1.27 10.25 -6.68
CA LEU A 79 2.36 9.36 -6.31
C LEU A 79 3.23 8.99 -7.52
N ALA A 80 2.64 8.61 -8.66
CA ALA A 80 3.39 8.29 -9.87
C ALA A 80 4.23 9.47 -10.36
N SER A 81 3.66 10.68 -10.41
CA SER A 81 4.37 11.90 -10.80
C SER A 81 5.51 12.24 -9.84
N THR A 82 5.30 12.05 -8.54
CA THR A 82 6.35 12.24 -7.53
C THR A 82 7.49 11.22 -7.74
N ALA A 83 7.17 9.96 -8.04
CA ALA A 83 8.16 8.91 -8.25
C ALA A 83 9.06 9.21 -9.45
N ILE A 84 8.48 9.62 -10.59
CA ILE A 84 9.27 9.94 -11.78
C ILE A 84 10.06 11.25 -11.61
N MET A 85 9.51 12.24 -10.90
CA MET A 85 10.22 13.48 -10.56
C MET A 85 11.46 13.20 -9.70
N LEU A 86 11.31 12.38 -8.66
CA LEU A 86 12.43 11.97 -7.80
C LEU A 86 13.43 11.11 -8.56
N SER A 87 12.96 10.21 -9.43
CA SER A 87 13.84 9.43 -10.31
C SER A 87 14.69 10.32 -11.22
N SER A 88 14.08 11.36 -11.80
CA SER A 88 14.79 12.35 -12.62
C SER A 88 15.80 13.15 -11.80
N LEU A 89 15.44 13.59 -10.59
CA LEU A 89 16.35 14.28 -9.69
C LEU A 89 17.58 13.43 -9.35
N ILE A 90 17.38 12.16 -8.98
CA ILE A 90 18.47 11.21 -8.68
C ILE A 90 19.36 11.00 -9.92
N ALA A 91 18.78 10.85 -11.11
CA ALA A 91 19.55 10.71 -12.35
C ALA A 91 20.41 11.95 -12.64
N VAL A 92 19.88 13.15 -12.40
CA VAL A 92 20.62 14.42 -12.55
C VAL A 92 21.74 14.54 -11.51
N LEU A 93 21.51 14.13 -10.26
CA LEU A 93 22.53 14.13 -9.22
C LEU A 93 23.68 13.16 -9.56
N MET A 94 23.38 11.99 -10.14
CA MET A 94 24.40 11.05 -10.62
C MET A 94 25.27 11.65 -11.74
N THR A 95 24.68 12.38 -12.68
CA THR A 95 25.41 12.91 -13.85
C THR A 95 26.24 14.14 -13.51
N ASN A 96 25.75 15.01 -12.62
CA ASN A 96 26.44 16.25 -12.23
C ASN A 96 27.47 16.06 -11.12
N GLY A 97 27.41 14.98 -10.35
CA GLY A 97 28.25 14.78 -9.17
C GLY A 97 29.75 14.60 -9.43
N LYS A 98 30.31 14.84 -10.62
CA LYS A 98 31.76 14.62 -10.87
C LYS A 98 32.68 15.70 -10.27
N GLY A 99 32.17 16.85 -9.84
CA GLY A 99 32.95 17.91 -9.20
C GLY A 99 32.54 18.09 -7.74
N ASP A 100 33.44 17.74 -6.83
CA ASP A 100 33.37 17.94 -5.37
C ASP A 100 32.30 17.12 -4.59
N ARG A 101 32.44 15.80 -4.59
CA ARG A 101 31.63 14.86 -3.78
C ARG A 101 32.00 14.82 -2.30
N SER A 102 33.08 15.51 -1.91
CA SER A 102 33.74 15.35 -0.60
C SER A 102 33.02 16.07 0.55
N SER A 103 32.19 17.08 0.24
CA SER A 103 31.55 17.94 1.25
C SER A 103 30.19 17.45 1.73
N TRP A 104 29.55 16.49 1.04
CA TRP A 104 28.19 16.05 1.36
C TRP A 104 28.13 14.82 2.28
N PHE A 105 29.23 14.07 2.42
CA PHE A 105 29.25 12.78 3.14
C PHE A 105 30.28 12.72 4.26
N ILE A 106 29.78 12.45 5.47
CA ILE A 106 30.58 12.37 6.71
C ILE A 106 30.85 10.89 7.11
N PHE A 107 30.15 9.91 6.50
CA PHE A 107 30.21 8.51 6.94
C PHE A 107 29.85 7.48 5.83
N GLY A 108 30.85 6.83 5.22
CA GLY A 108 30.65 5.68 4.31
C GLY A 108 31.82 5.41 3.36
N ASP A 109 31.81 4.27 2.67
CA ASP A 109 32.82 3.87 1.68
C ASP A 109 32.84 4.83 0.47
N GLU A 110 33.99 5.47 0.21
CA GLU A 110 34.22 6.53 -0.80
C GLU A 110 34.35 6.00 -2.25
N SER A 111 33.92 4.77 -2.50
CA SER A 111 34.04 4.11 -3.80
C SER A 111 33.01 4.64 -4.81
N ASP A 112 33.48 5.06 -5.99
CA ASP A 112 32.63 5.46 -7.14
C ASP A 112 31.60 4.38 -7.51
N LEU A 113 31.96 3.11 -7.35
CA LEU A 113 31.05 1.98 -7.59
C LEU A 113 29.97 1.88 -6.51
N ALA A 114 30.32 2.06 -5.24
CA ALA A 114 29.37 2.05 -4.13
C ALA A 114 28.33 3.17 -4.28
N PHE A 115 28.77 4.36 -4.70
CA PHE A 115 27.89 5.49 -5.00
C PHE A 115 26.92 5.16 -6.15
N SER A 116 27.42 4.64 -7.27
CA SER A 116 26.59 4.26 -8.41
C SER A 116 25.51 3.24 -8.02
N ILE A 117 25.87 2.23 -7.21
CA ILE A 117 24.93 1.22 -6.71
C ILE A 117 23.84 1.84 -5.82
N LYS A 118 24.20 2.75 -4.90
CA LYS A 118 23.24 3.42 -4.00
C LYS A 118 22.18 4.19 -4.79
N PHE A 119 22.60 5.07 -5.69
CA PHE A 119 21.67 5.86 -6.49
C PHE A 119 20.86 4.99 -7.46
N PHE A 120 21.47 3.94 -8.03
CA PHE A 120 20.77 3.03 -8.94
C PHE A 120 19.67 2.26 -8.22
N SER A 121 19.95 1.80 -6.99
CA SER A 121 18.97 1.14 -6.13
C SER A 121 17.77 2.06 -5.83
N ILE A 122 18.00 3.34 -5.52
CA ILE A 122 16.94 4.33 -5.30
C ILE A 122 16.11 4.55 -6.56
N LEU A 123 16.77 4.69 -7.72
CA LEU A 123 16.11 4.87 -9.01
C LEU A 123 15.20 3.68 -9.34
N VAL A 124 15.70 2.45 -9.18
CA VAL A 124 14.92 1.22 -9.38
C VAL A 124 13.73 1.18 -8.42
N CYS A 125 13.93 1.55 -7.14
CA CYS A 125 12.85 1.59 -6.16
C CYS A 125 11.73 2.57 -6.57
N PHE A 126 12.07 3.78 -7.01
CA PHE A 126 11.07 4.74 -7.49
C PHE A 126 10.42 4.31 -8.80
N LEU A 127 11.16 3.66 -9.71
CA LEU A 127 10.59 3.12 -10.94
C LEU A 127 9.55 2.02 -10.64
N VAL A 128 9.84 1.14 -9.68
CA VAL A 128 8.87 0.14 -9.20
C VAL A 128 7.64 0.81 -8.61
N ALA A 129 7.82 1.81 -7.73
CA ALA A 129 6.70 2.58 -7.16
C ALA A 129 5.85 3.25 -8.25
N PHE A 130 6.48 3.82 -9.27
CA PHE A 130 5.82 4.41 -10.43
C PHE A 130 4.99 3.36 -11.20
N LEU A 131 5.58 2.23 -11.58
CA LEU A 131 4.89 1.17 -12.32
C LEU A 131 3.69 0.59 -11.55
N LEU A 132 3.83 0.43 -10.23
CA LEU A 132 2.74 -0.04 -9.36
C LEU A 132 1.58 0.97 -9.33
N ASN A 133 1.87 2.26 -9.21
CA ASN A 133 0.85 3.30 -9.27
C ASN A 133 0.19 3.40 -10.66
N LEU A 134 0.94 3.21 -11.75
CA LEU A 134 0.36 3.12 -13.10
C LEU A 134 -0.61 1.94 -13.24
N GLN A 135 -0.27 0.76 -12.69
CA GLN A 135 -1.17 -0.39 -12.69
C GLN A 135 -2.43 -0.10 -11.88
N SER A 136 -2.30 0.57 -10.72
CA SER A 136 -3.45 1.00 -9.93
C SER A 136 -4.39 1.91 -10.73
N ILE A 137 -3.86 2.91 -11.44
CA ILE A 137 -4.65 3.82 -12.29
C ILE A 137 -5.41 3.04 -13.37
N ARG A 138 -4.74 2.08 -14.03
CA ARG A 138 -5.36 1.23 -15.05
C ARG A 138 -6.55 0.46 -14.47
N TYR A 139 -6.37 -0.23 -13.35
CA TYR A 139 -7.43 -1.01 -12.73
C TYR A 139 -8.60 -0.15 -12.25
N TYR A 140 -8.34 1.01 -11.63
CA TYR A 140 -9.40 1.93 -11.22
C TYR A 140 -10.13 2.55 -12.42
N SER A 141 -9.43 2.85 -13.51
CA SER A 141 -10.05 3.33 -14.75
C SER A 141 -11.01 2.29 -15.30
N HIS A 142 -10.57 1.02 -15.43
CA HIS A 142 -11.46 -0.07 -15.83
C HIS A 142 -12.64 -0.23 -14.86
N ALA A 143 -12.39 -0.25 -13.55
CA ALA A 143 -13.46 -0.37 -12.55
C ALA A 143 -14.51 0.76 -12.68
N SER A 144 -14.08 1.99 -12.99
CA SER A 144 -14.99 3.13 -13.16
C SER A 144 -15.92 3.03 -14.36
N ILE A 145 -15.48 2.35 -15.42
CA ILE A 145 -16.34 2.03 -16.57
C ILE A 145 -17.27 0.88 -16.18
N LEU A 146 -16.71 -0.19 -15.60
CA LEU A 146 -17.45 -1.41 -15.29
C LEU A 146 -18.57 -1.20 -14.27
N ILE A 147 -18.39 -0.32 -13.28
CA ILE A 147 -19.38 -0.11 -12.21
C ILE A 147 -20.68 0.55 -12.70
N ASN A 148 -20.64 1.23 -13.86
CA ASN A 148 -21.81 1.87 -14.47
C ASN A 148 -22.50 1.02 -15.55
N VAL A 149 -21.96 -0.16 -15.86
CA VAL A 149 -22.61 -1.03 -16.85
C VAL A 149 -23.93 -1.52 -16.28
N PRO A 150 -25.07 -1.31 -16.96
CA PRO A 150 -26.39 -1.68 -16.43
C PRO A 150 -26.61 -3.19 -16.52
N VAL A 151 -25.99 -3.95 -15.60
CA VAL A 151 -26.01 -5.43 -15.59
C VAL A 151 -27.44 -5.98 -15.50
N LYS A 152 -28.34 -5.27 -14.79
CA LYS A 152 -29.77 -5.61 -14.69
C LYS A 152 -30.50 -5.63 -16.04
N LYS A 153 -30.05 -4.85 -17.03
CA LYS A 153 -30.68 -4.80 -18.37
C LYS A 153 -30.12 -5.84 -19.35
N MET A 154 -28.97 -6.44 -19.03
CA MET A 154 -28.18 -7.22 -19.99
C MET A 154 -28.36 -8.75 -19.83
N SER A 155 -28.83 -9.25 -18.68
CA SER A 155 -29.08 -10.69 -18.51
C SER A 155 -30.18 -10.96 -17.48
N HIS A 156 -31.20 -11.72 -17.88
CA HIS A 156 -32.33 -12.15 -17.04
C HIS A 156 -31.97 -13.34 -16.11
N HIS A 157 -30.70 -13.78 -16.12
CA HIS A 157 -30.21 -14.94 -15.37
C HIS A 157 -29.41 -14.51 -14.14
N HIS A 158 -29.91 -14.83 -12.94
CA HIS A 158 -29.34 -14.45 -11.64
C HIS A 158 -27.84 -14.82 -11.48
N HIS A 159 -27.41 -15.91 -12.12
CA HIS A 159 -26.04 -16.44 -11.99
C HIS A 159 -24.97 -15.56 -12.69
N HIS A 160 -25.31 -14.91 -13.81
CA HIS A 160 -24.38 -14.02 -14.51
C HIS A 160 -24.23 -12.67 -13.81
N HIS A 161 -25.24 -12.26 -13.05
CA HIS A 161 -25.21 -11.04 -12.26
C HIS A 161 -24.16 -11.12 -11.13
N HIS A 162 -24.15 -12.21 -10.37
CA HIS A 162 -23.19 -12.41 -9.28
C HIS A 162 -21.74 -12.46 -9.78
N LEU A 163 -21.48 -13.16 -10.88
CA LEU A 163 -20.16 -13.25 -11.51
C LEU A 163 -19.65 -11.88 -12.00
N THR A 164 -20.55 -11.02 -12.49
CA THR A 164 -20.19 -9.67 -12.96
C THR A 164 -19.81 -8.78 -11.78
N VAL A 165 -20.61 -8.77 -10.70
CA VAL A 165 -20.33 -7.97 -9.51
C VAL A 165 -19.03 -8.41 -8.83
N GLU A 166 -18.79 -9.71 -8.71
CA GLU A 166 -17.54 -10.23 -8.18
C GLU A 166 -16.33 -9.84 -9.05
N TYR A 167 -16.50 -9.83 -10.37
CA TYR A 167 -15.45 -9.38 -11.29
C TYR A 167 -15.12 -7.89 -11.11
N VAL A 168 -16.12 -7.01 -10.98
CA VAL A 168 -15.89 -5.59 -10.68
C VAL A 168 -15.19 -5.43 -9.34
N ALA A 169 -15.67 -6.13 -8.30
CA ALA A 169 -15.09 -6.07 -6.97
C ALA A 169 -13.64 -6.56 -6.93
N ASN A 170 -13.31 -7.61 -7.70
CA ASN A 170 -11.94 -8.10 -7.83
C ASN A 170 -11.05 -7.09 -8.58
N THR A 171 -11.58 -6.43 -9.61
CA THR A 171 -10.88 -5.39 -10.37
C THR A 171 -10.52 -4.20 -9.45
N VAL A 172 -11.47 -3.73 -8.65
CA VAL A 172 -11.25 -2.68 -7.64
C VAL A 172 -10.21 -3.10 -6.61
N ASN A 173 -10.30 -4.33 -6.11
CA ASN A 173 -9.34 -4.85 -5.14
C ASN A 173 -7.92 -4.97 -5.70
N ARG A 174 -7.75 -5.43 -6.93
CA ARG A 174 -6.43 -5.42 -7.60
C ARG A 174 -5.86 -4.01 -7.70
N GLY A 175 -6.67 -3.03 -8.12
CA GLY A 175 -6.27 -1.62 -8.15
C GLY A 175 -5.83 -1.08 -6.80
N SER A 176 -6.52 -1.46 -5.73
CA SER A 176 -6.19 -1.10 -4.35
C SER A 176 -4.93 -1.79 -3.82
N TYR A 177 -4.68 -3.04 -4.20
CA TYR A 177 -3.44 -3.73 -3.86
C TYR A 177 -2.24 -3.08 -4.54
N PHE A 178 -2.32 -2.76 -5.83
CA PHE A 178 -1.27 -2.05 -6.55
C PHE A 178 -0.99 -0.66 -5.96
N TRP A 179 -2.04 0.07 -5.56
CA TRP A 179 -1.89 1.35 -4.87
C TRP A 179 -1.16 1.18 -3.53
N SER A 180 -1.61 0.24 -2.71
CA SER A 180 -1.03 -0.04 -1.39
C SER A 180 0.42 -0.52 -1.48
N LEU A 181 0.76 -1.29 -2.53
CA LEU A 181 2.12 -1.75 -2.79
C LEU A 181 2.99 -0.61 -3.32
N GLY A 182 2.46 0.25 -4.19
CA GLY A 182 3.15 1.44 -4.68
C GLY A 182 3.50 2.41 -3.55
N LEU A 183 2.56 2.64 -2.61
CA LEU A 183 2.79 3.46 -1.42
C LEU A 183 3.85 2.84 -0.49
N ARG A 184 3.84 1.52 -0.29
CA ARG A 184 4.88 0.83 0.49
C ARG A 184 6.25 0.89 -0.18
N ALA A 185 6.31 0.80 -1.51
CA ALA A 185 7.56 1.00 -2.26
C ALA A 185 8.09 2.43 -2.08
N PHE A 186 7.22 3.43 -1.97
CA PHE A 186 7.59 4.79 -1.57
C PHE A 186 8.17 4.85 -0.16
N TYR A 187 7.57 4.17 0.82
CA TYR A 187 8.14 4.13 2.17
C TYR A 187 9.52 3.45 2.18
N PHE A 188 9.71 2.42 1.36
CA PHE A 188 10.99 1.74 1.21
C PHE A 188 12.09 2.60 0.55
N SER A 189 11.74 3.66 -0.17
CA SER A 189 12.77 4.55 -0.73
C SER A 189 13.42 5.47 0.32
N PHE A 190 12.78 5.70 1.47
CA PHE A 190 13.34 6.55 2.53
C PHE A 190 14.63 5.97 3.14
N PRO A 191 14.72 4.70 3.58
CA PRO A 191 15.97 4.14 4.08
C PRO A 191 17.06 4.13 3.02
N LEU A 192 16.72 3.89 1.76
CA LEU A 192 17.69 3.94 0.66
C LEU A 192 18.21 5.38 0.46
N PHE A 193 17.36 6.39 0.62
CA PHE A 193 17.81 7.78 0.61
C PHE A 193 18.69 8.11 1.82
N LEU A 194 18.33 7.66 3.03
CA LEU A 194 19.17 7.84 4.21
C LEU A 194 20.50 7.07 4.14
N TRP A 195 20.55 5.99 3.37
CA TRP A 195 21.77 5.23 3.10
C TRP A 195 22.83 6.04 2.34
N ILE A 196 22.41 7.10 1.65
CA ILE A 196 23.32 8.06 1.06
C ILE A 196 24.16 8.70 2.17
N PHE A 197 23.55 9.15 3.29
CA PHE A 197 24.24 9.79 4.43
C PHE A 197 25.02 8.83 5.34
N GLY A 198 24.74 7.53 5.26
CA GLY A 198 25.48 6.48 5.98
C GLY A 198 24.62 5.29 6.41
N PRO A 199 25.24 4.22 6.94
CA PRO A 199 24.55 3.00 7.36
C PRO A 199 23.71 3.19 8.62
N LEU A 200 24.17 4.04 9.55
CA LEU A 200 23.53 4.30 10.84
C LEU A 200 22.13 4.94 10.66
N PRO A 201 21.99 6.08 9.94
CA PRO A 201 20.66 6.67 9.68
C PRO A 201 19.73 5.72 8.92
N MET A 202 20.26 4.94 7.96
CA MET A 202 19.50 3.93 7.22
C MET A 202 18.91 2.86 8.15
N PHE A 203 19.71 2.32 9.06
CA PHE A 203 19.28 1.28 9.99
C PHE A 203 18.19 1.76 10.95
N PHE A 204 18.38 2.94 11.56
CA PHE A 204 17.34 3.53 12.42
C PHE A 204 16.05 3.85 11.65
N CYS A 205 16.17 4.30 10.39
CA CYS A 205 15.02 4.51 9.52
C CYS A 205 14.27 3.20 9.23
N CYS A 206 14.98 2.09 8.97
CA CYS A 206 14.36 0.77 8.82
C CYS A 206 13.58 0.35 10.07
N ILE A 207 14.14 0.52 11.26
CA ILE A 207 13.44 0.21 12.53
C ILE A 207 12.19 1.08 12.68
N ALA A 208 12.32 2.40 12.48
CA ALA A 208 11.21 3.33 12.60
C ALA A 208 10.08 3.02 11.59
N LEU A 209 10.44 2.68 10.35
CA LEU A 209 9.46 2.29 9.33
C LEU A 209 8.79 0.96 9.64
N VAL A 210 9.52 -0.05 10.11
CA VAL A 210 8.89 -1.31 10.54
C VAL A 210 7.94 -1.06 11.69
N PHE A 211 8.31 -0.24 12.68
CA PHE A 211 7.42 0.13 13.78
C PHE A 211 6.17 0.86 13.29
N MET A 212 6.34 1.86 12.42
CA MET A 212 5.24 2.64 11.84
C MET A 212 4.31 1.78 10.97
N LEU A 213 4.86 0.93 10.11
CA LEU A 213 4.10 -0.01 9.28
C LEU A 213 3.39 -1.05 10.13
N TYR A 214 4.04 -1.57 11.17
CA TYR A 214 3.43 -2.49 12.10
C TYR A 214 2.22 -1.85 12.80
N PHE A 215 2.37 -0.61 13.28
CA PHE A 215 1.26 0.11 13.89
C PHE A 215 0.12 0.37 12.88
N LEU A 216 0.45 0.74 11.64
CA LEU A 216 -0.54 0.91 10.57
C LEU A 216 -1.29 -0.39 10.26
N ASP A 217 -0.59 -1.52 10.24
CA ASP A 217 -1.14 -2.83 9.90
C ASP A 217 -1.85 -3.52 11.11
N VAL A 218 -1.52 -3.15 12.36
CA VAL A 218 -2.03 -3.76 13.60
C VAL A 218 -3.01 -2.87 14.37
N THR A 219 -2.75 -1.58 14.58
CA THR A 219 -3.62 -0.71 15.41
C THR A 219 -5.00 -0.52 14.78
N PHE A 220 -5.10 -0.50 13.46
CA PHE A 220 -6.40 -0.49 12.79
C PHE A 220 -7.19 -1.80 13.00
N GLN A 221 -6.53 -2.93 13.29
CA GLN A 221 -7.24 -4.15 13.70
C GLN A 221 -7.83 -4.01 15.10
N PHE A 222 -7.12 -3.33 16.01
CA PHE A 222 -7.61 -3.09 17.37
C PHE A 222 -8.79 -2.12 17.38
N GLY A 223 -8.73 -1.04 16.59
CA GLY A 223 -9.86 -0.10 16.44
C GLY A 223 -11.13 -0.76 15.90
N TRP A 224 -11.00 -1.70 14.96
CA TRP A 224 -12.13 -2.48 14.44
C TRP A 224 -12.62 -3.53 15.45
N ALA A 225 -11.71 -4.26 16.12
CA ALA A 225 -12.07 -5.25 17.13
C ALA A 225 -12.81 -4.61 18.33
N VAL A 226 -12.37 -3.44 18.78
CA VAL A 226 -13.06 -2.67 19.83
C VAL A 226 -14.42 -2.16 19.34
N GLY A 227 -14.53 -1.71 18.08
CA GLY A 227 -15.81 -1.28 17.51
C GLY A 227 -16.86 -2.40 17.41
N VAL A 228 -16.46 -3.61 17.00
CA VAL A 228 -17.38 -4.76 16.88
C VAL A 228 -17.76 -5.34 18.26
N VAL A 229 -16.85 -5.29 19.25
CA VAL A 229 -17.17 -5.70 20.62
C VAL A 229 -18.14 -4.72 21.28
N ASN A 230 -18.04 -3.42 20.97
CA ASN A 230 -18.93 -2.41 21.53
C ASN A 230 -20.35 -2.45 20.90
N ASP A 231 -20.48 -2.94 19.66
CA ASP A 231 -21.77 -3.11 18.98
C ASP A 231 -22.51 -4.40 19.40
N ASN A 232 -21.76 -5.43 19.81
CA ASN A 232 -22.32 -6.68 20.36
C ASN A 232 -22.69 -6.58 21.86
N GLY A 233 -22.51 -5.44 22.51
CA GLY A 233 -22.84 -5.21 23.92
C GLY A 233 -24.18 -4.49 24.17
N HIS A 234 -24.99 -4.27 23.13
CA HIS A 234 -26.23 -3.49 23.25
C HIS A 234 -27.44 -4.12 22.56
N ASN A 235 -27.56 -5.45 22.60
CA ASN A 235 -28.79 -6.17 22.23
C ASN A 235 -28.96 -7.41 23.11
N GLY A 236 -29.60 -7.24 24.26
CA GLY A 236 -30.04 -8.31 25.15
C GLY A 236 -30.57 -7.72 26.44
N ASP A 237 -31.77 -8.15 26.84
CA ASP A 237 -32.58 -7.74 28.00
C ASP A 237 -33.54 -6.58 27.62
N GLU A 238 -34.83 -6.77 27.30
CA GLU A 238 -35.82 -7.68 27.89
C GLU A 238 -36.88 -8.08 26.85
N GLU A 239 -37.10 -9.39 26.69
CA GLU A 239 -38.29 -9.96 26.05
C GLU A 239 -39.15 -10.63 27.13
N LEU A 240 -40.46 -10.36 27.08
CA LEU A 240 -41.58 -11.27 27.40
C LEU A 240 -41.97 -11.52 28.87
N GLY A 241 -43.07 -10.88 29.28
CA GLY A 241 -44.19 -11.54 29.98
C GLY A 241 -45.48 -11.00 29.34
N GLY A 242 -46.32 -11.78 28.68
CA GLY A 242 -47.04 -12.94 29.17
C GLY A 242 -48.50 -12.75 28.75
N SER A 243 -49.03 -13.69 27.98
CA SER A 243 -50.34 -13.66 27.30
C SER A 243 -51.54 -13.92 28.26
N VAL A 244 -52.74 -13.59 27.76
CA VAL A 244 -54.07 -14.21 28.00
C VAL A 244 -55.13 -13.41 28.78
N ARG A 245 -56.20 -13.07 28.03
CA ARG A 245 -57.65 -12.93 28.35
C ARG A 245 -58.11 -12.77 29.81
N SER A 246 -58.92 -11.73 30.02
CA SER A 246 -60.38 -11.84 30.26
C SER A 246 -61.08 -10.60 29.75
#